data_AF-A0A3D3GE67-F1
#
_entry.id   AF-A0A3D3GE67-F1
#
_cell.length_a   1.000
_cell.length_b   1.000
_cell.length_c   1.000
_cell.angle_alpha   90.00
_cell.angle_beta   90.00
_cell.angle_gamma   90.00
#
_symmetry.space_group_name_H-M   'P 1'
#
loop_
_entity.id
_entity.type
_entity.pdbx_description
1 polymer ?
#
loop_
_entity_poly.entity_id
_entity_poly.type
_entity_poly.pdbx_seq_one_letter_code
_entity_poly.pdbx_strand_id
1 'polypeptide(L)'
;MEETIYFGEFNMSKKFAWVVCSIIGLSLSGGFAIAAPAITAVSGTVGNGQSVTISGSGFGTKSRAAPIKFDMFENGTAGSSLNSRDSSWVVYECANGGIPNPNCDRKGALYYNTYARSGNLSVGRHIVNYENFNTNHFTYSPPTQEMFISYWWRTANADTNDDSIVKMSRINSSPAAGGSQGSTAIPFYNGSGNTSLGGTFNFSNGSGPYCAFNNGVNMSELFYSNGVAYLAAPPKNTWIRVEMYKKLSTAGVNNGSIFINMLGVDSASNTSAMTRASGYSFLLDTVLLGTEDGRGAQDDGTGGLHNYDIFLDDMYIDSTQARVEICNTSTWSARTACDAQPATAWSAGSITFTVNSGPASASPNRYLYVVDSTGAVNANGRPITIDGTSTIKVPSAPGNLSVH
;
A
#
# COMPACT_ATOMS: atom_id res chain seq x y z
N MET A 1 -13.22 -75.25 -21.54
CA MET A 1 -13.66 -74.26 -20.57
C MET A 1 -13.06 -74.67 -19.25
N GLU A 2 -12.12 -73.85 -18.81
CA GLU A 2 -11.13 -74.04 -17.77
C GLU A 2 -11.83 -74.22 -16.40
N GLU A 3 -11.49 -75.24 -15.61
CA GLU A 3 -10.28 -75.38 -14.78
C GLU A 3 -10.15 -74.33 -13.67
N THR A 4 -9.78 -74.80 -12.47
CA THR A 4 -9.88 -74.04 -11.21
C THR A 4 -8.78 -74.49 -10.25
N ILE A 5 -7.79 -73.64 -9.99
CA ILE A 5 -6.74 -73.91 -9.00
C ILE A 5 -6.44 -72.65 -8.15
N TYR A 6 -6.64 -72.83 -6.84
CA TYR A 6 -6.00 -72.24 -5.66
C TYR A 6 -5.14 -70.96 -5.74
N PHE A 7 -5.40 -70.06 -4.79
CA PHE A 7 -4.42 -69.11 -4.26
C PHE A 7 -3.31 -69.83 -3.49
N GLY A 8 -2.08 -69.33 -3.59
CA GLY A 8 -0.95 -69.73 -2.75
C GLY A 8 -0.15 -68.52 -2.28
N GLU A 9 0.08 -68.43 -0.97
CA GLU A 9 1.01 -67.45 -0.40
C GLU A 9 2.46 -67.87 -0.67
N PHE A 10 3.36 -66.90 -0.89
CA PHE A 10 4.79 -67.16 -1.03
C PHE A 10 5.62 -66.18 -0.20
N ASN A 11 6.56 -66.71 0.59
CA ASN A 11 7.27 -65.95 1.63
C ASN A 11 8.72 -66.46 1.80
N MET A 12 9.68 -65.87 1.08
CA MET A 12 11.13 -66.15 1.10
C MET A 12 11.88 -65.11 0.23
N SER A 13 13.20 -64.88 0.29
CA SER A 13 14.15 -64.83 1.43
C SER A 13 15.54 -64.31 0.99
N LYS A 14 16.09 -63.32 1.69
CA LYS A 14 17.52 -62.97 1.89
C LYS A 14 18.62 -63.60 0.98
N LYS A 15 19.25 -62.77 0.10
CA LYS A 15 20.73 -62.52 -0.08
C LYS A 15 21.28 -62.50 -1.54
N PHE A 16 22.15 -61.50 -1.81
CA PHE A 16 23.24 -61.42 -2.83
C PHE A 16 22.84 -61.55 -4.33
N ALA A 17 23.40 -60.82 -5.30
CA ALA A 17 24.34 -59.67 -5.38
C ALA A 17 24.19 -59.05 -6.82
N TRP A 18 24.95 -58.09 -7.37
CA TRP A 18 26.28 -57.48 -7.12
C TRP A 18 26.29 -55.97 -7.48
N VAL A 19 27.45 -55.38 -7.77
CA VAL A 19 27.77 -53.95 -7.99
C VAL A 19 27.67 -53.48 -9.46
N VAL A 20 27.13 -52.27 -9.70
CA VAL A 20 27.67 -51.24 -10.63
C VAL A 20 27.45 -49.85 -10.00
N CYS A 21 28.37 -48.90 -10.26
CA CYS A 21 28.32 -47.52 -9.73
C CYS A 21 27.26 -46.62 -10.38
N SER A 22 26.71 -45.67 -9.61
CA SER A 22 26.53 -44.26 -10.05
C SER A 22 26.21 -43.33 -8.88
N ILE A 23 26.81 -42.14 -8.88
CA ILE A 23 26.50 -41.06 -7.94
C ILE A 23 25.32 -40.28 -8.53
N ILE A 24 24.15 -40.30 -7.88
CA ILE A 24 23.00 -39.51 -8.31
C ILE A 24 22.36 -38.78 -7.12
N GLY A 25 22.49 -37.45 -7.15
CA GLY A 25 21.37 -36.57 -6.88
C GLY A 25 20.75 -36.56 -5.49
N LEU A 26 21.54 -36.31 -4.43
CA LEU A 26 20.96 -35.62 -3.26
C LEU A 26 20.66 -34.17 -3.69
N SER A 27 19.44 -33.94 -4.21
CA SER A 27 19.04 -32.66 -4.78
C SER A 27 18.86 -31.60 -3.70
N LEU A 28 19.97 -30.96 -3.32
CA LEU A 28 19.96 -29.70 -2.59
C LEU A 28 19.25 -28.65 -3.44
N SER A 29 17.94 -28.54 -3.26
CA SER A 29 17.16 -27.35 -3.62
C SER A 29 17.57 -26.21 -2.68
N GLY A 30 18.79 -25.72 -2.89
CA GLY A 30 19.37 -24.59 -2.18
C GLY A 30 18.60 -23.34 -2.55
N GLY A 31 17.49 -23.09 -1.86
CA GLY A 31 16.85 -21.79 -1.85
C GLY A 31 17.90 -20.79 -1.39
N PHE A 32 18.32 -19.89 -2.28
CA PHE A 32 19.27 -18.84 -1.95
C PHE A 32 18.66 -17.99 -0.84
N ALA A 33 19.14 -18.16 0.38
CA ALA A 33 18.79 -17.31 1.50
C ALA A 33 19.37 -15.92 1.22
N ILE A 34 18.58 -15.07 0.57
CA ILE A 34 18.90 -13.66 0.37
C ILE A 34 19.06 -13.08 1.78
N ALA A 35 20.29 -12.67 2.11
CA ALA A 35 20.59 -12.09 3.40
C ALA A 35 19.75 -10.81 3.54
N ALA A 36 18.92 -10.75 4.59
CA ALA A 36 18.13 -9.58 4.89
C ALA A 36 19.02 -8.32 4.98
N PRO A 37 18.50 -7.14 4.61
CA PRO A 37 19.20 -5.87 4.78
C PRO A 37 19.87 -5.72 6.15
N ALA A 38 21.04 -5.07 6.19
CA ALA A 38 21.80 -4.85 7.41
C ALA A 38 22.44 -3.45 7.43
N ILE A 39 22.03 -2.58 8.37
CA ILE A 39 22.51 -1.19 8.47
C ILE A 39 23.71 -1.12 9.43
N THR A 40 24.92 -0.97 8.88
CA THR A 40 26.17 -0.93 9.64
C THR A 40 26.53 0.49 10.10
N ALA A 41 26.18 1.53 9.34
CA ALA A 41 26.41 2.93 9.70
C ALA A 41 25.25 3.85 9.32
N VAL A 42 25.18 5.00 10.02
CA VAL A 42 24.27 6.13 9.75
C VAL A 42 25.14 7.39 9.79
N SER A 43 24.94 8.33 8.86
CA SER A 43 25.68 9.59 8.78
C SER A 43 24.80 10.75 8.31
N GLY A 44 25.14 11.97 8.73
CA GLY A 44 24.26 13.14 8.65
C GLY A 44 23.47 13.38 9.94
N THR A 45 22.85 14.55 10.05
CA THR A 45 22.00 14.91 11.20
C THR A 45 20.61 14.30 11.03
N VAL A 46 20.11 13.57 12.02
CA VAL A 46 18.80 12.92 11.96
C VAL A 46 17.73 13.89 12.51
N GLY A 47 17.33 14.85 11.69
CA GLY A 47 16.26 15.81 11.99
C GLY A 47 15.32 15.99 10.79
N ASN A 48 14.09 16.47 11.01
CA ASN A 48 13.10 16.55 9.93
C ASN A 48 13.59 17.39 8.74
N GLY A 49 13.37 16.90 7.51
CA GLY A 49 13.85 17.53 6.28
C GLY A 49 15.38 17.45 6.04
N GLN A 50 16.17 16.86 6.94
CA GLN A 50 17.61 16.70 6.74
C GLN A 50 17.93 15.50 5.83
N SER A 51 19.07 15.56 5.16
CA SER A 51 19.60 14.45 4.36
C SER A 51 20.44 13.52 5.24
N VAL A 52 20.07 12.24 5.28
CA VAL A 52 20.77 11.17 6.02
C VAL A 52 21.22 10.10 5.04
N THR A 53 22.43 9.58 5.23
CA THR A 53 22.96 8.43 4.49
C THR A 53 23.16 7.25 5.43
N ILE A 54 22.77 6.07 4.97
CA ILE A 54 23.00 4.79 5.66
C ILE A 54 23.87 3.89 4.80
N SER A 55 24.82 3.22 5.44
CA SER A 55 25.70 2.23 4.79
C SER A 55 25.45 0.85 5.38
N GLY A 56 25.68 -0.19 4.57
CA GLY A 56 25.31 -1.55 4.95
C GLY A 56 25.46 -2.57 3.83
N SER A 57 24.61 -3.59 3.86
CA SER A 57 24.52 -4.65 2.85
C SER A 57 23.09 -5.17 2.72
N GLY A 58 22.82 -5.92 1.65
CA GLY A 58 21.50 -6.51 1.38
C GLY A 58 20.44 -5.52 0.87
N PHE A 59 20.80 -4.26 0.61
CA PHE A 59 19.84 -3.21 0.24
C PHE A 59 19.23 -3.37 -1.17
N GLY A 60 19.75 -4.28 -2.00
CA GLY A 60 19.36 -4.40 -3.41
C GLY A 60 19.65 -3.14 -4.22
N THR A 61 19.04 -3.01 -5.40
CA THR A 61 19.16 -1.81 -6.25
C THR A 61 17.79 -1.34 -6.70
N LYS A 62 17.64 -0.02 -6.87
CA LYS A 62 16.48 0.61 -7.50
C LYS A 62 16.95 1.36 -8.75
N SER A 63 16.23 1.23 -9.86
CA SER A 63 16.52 1.98 -11.11
C SER A 63 16.24 3.48 -10.96
N ARG A 64 15.27 3.84 -10.11
CA ARG A 64 15.05 5.20 -9.58
C ARG A 64 15.05 5.10 -8.05
N ALA A 65 15.94 5.83 -7.37
CA ALA A 65 16.00 5.82 -5.92
C ALA A 65 14.71 6.40 -5.28
N ALA A 66 14.28 7.55 -5.80
CA ALA A 66 13.07 8.24 -5.38
C ALA A 66 11.80 7.44 -5.66
N PRO A 67 10.77 7.57 -4.80
CA PRO A 67 9.43 7.08 -5.11
C PRO A 67 8.88 7.72 -6.39
N ILE A 68 7.85 7.11 -6.96
CA ILE A 68 7.09 7.69 -8.08
C ILE A 68 6.43 8.98 -7.62
N LYS A 69 5.85 8.96 -6.41
CA LYS A 69 5.28 10.12 -5.74
C LYS A 69 5.50 9.99 -4.24
N PHE A 70 5.89 11.09 -3.60
CA PHE A 70 5.79 11.27 -2.17
C PHE A 70 5.13 12.62 -1.90
N ASP A 71 4.06 12.63 -1.11
CA ASP A 71 3.21 13.79 -0.89
C ASP A 71 2.77 13.86 0.57
N MET A 72 3.29 14.85 1.29
CA MET A 72 2.92 15.19 2.67
C MET A 72 1.80 16.25 2.72
N PHE A 73 1.22 16.61 1.57
CA PHE A 73 0.10 17.55 1.43
C PHE A 73 0.32 18.98 1.97
N GLU A 74 1.53 19.33 2.42
CA GLU A 74 1.91 20.67 2.92
C GLU A 74 1.83 21.80 1.88
N ASN A 75 1.79 21.48 0.58
CA ASN A 75 1.75 22.47 -0.52
C ASN A 75 0.37 23.15 -0.70
N GLY A 76 -0.55 22.91 0.23
CA GLY A 76 -1.97 23.24 0.12
C GLY A 76 -2.40 24.58 0.73
N THR A 77 -3.72 24.70 0.89
CA THR A 77 -4.36 25.70 1.75
C THR A 77 -5.68 25.11 2.21
N ALA A 78 -5.98 25.11 3.51
CA ALA A 78 -7.19 24.47 4.02
C ALA A 78 -8.47 24.96 3.29
N GLY A 79 -9.30 24.02 2.86
CA GLY A 79 -10.50 24.26 2.03
C GLY A 79 -10.27 24.32 0.52
N SER A 80 -9.03 24.36 0.03
CA SER A 80 -8.75 24.28 -1.43
C SER A 80 -8.69 22.83 -1.93
N SER A 81 -9.11 22.58 -3.16
CA SER A 81 -9.08 21.24 -3.78
C SER A 81 -7.66 20.79 -4.11
N LEU A 82 -7.35 19.52 -3.87
CA LEU A 82 -6.03 18.91 -4.09
C LEU A 82 -5.51 19.13 -5.52
N ASN A 83 -6.36 18.87 -6.52
CA ASN A 83 -6.05 19.03 -7.95
C ASN A 83 -5.75 20.48 -8.37
N SER A 84 -6.12 21.48 -7.55
CA SER A 84 -5.85 22.89 -7.82
C SER A 84 -4.44 23.34 -7.38
N ARG A 85 -3.75 22.50 -6.59
CA ARG A 85 -2.38 22.73 -6.10
C ARG A 85 -1.39 21.73 -6.69
N ASP A 86 -1.81 20.47 -6.83
CA ASP A 86 -1.08 19.43 -7.55
C ASP A 86 -1.99 18.78 -8.59
N SER A 87 -1.83 19.18 -9.85
CA SER A 87 -2.60 18.68 -10.99
C SER A 87 -2.31 17.23 -11.38
N SER A 88 -1.32 16.57 -10.75
CA SER A 88 -1.13 15.12 -10.92
C SER A 88 -2.19 14.29 -10.18
N TRP A 89 -2.86 14.87 -9.17
CA TRP A 89 -4.05 14.31 -8.52
C TRP A 89 -5.31 14.64 -9.31
N VAL A 90 -5.55 13.95 -10.42
CA VAL A 90 -6.73 14.17 -11.26
C VAL A 90 -8.00 13.78 -10.48
N VAL A 91 -9.01 14.65 -10.49
CA VAL A 91 -10.32 14.33 -9.88
C VAL A 91 -10.91 13.09 -10.57
N TYR A 92 -11.41 12.17 -9.77
CA TYR A 92 -12.11 10.99 -10.25
C TYR A 92 -13.61 11.28 -10.22
N GLU A 93 -14.19 11.59 -11.39
CA GLU A 93 -15.61 11.92 -11.50
C GLU A 93 -16.51 10.67 -11.54
N CYS A 94 -17.49 10.69 -10.64
CA CYS A 94 -18.60 9.77 -10.44
C CYS A 94 -19.63 9.70 -11.61
N ALA A 95 -19.24 9.17 -12.77
CA ALA A 95 -20.18 8.89 -13.85
C ALA A 95 -20.94 7.57 -13.60
N ASN A 96 -22.12 7.62 -12.95
CA ASN A 96 -22.94 6.42 -12.70
C ASN A 96 -23.44 5.82 -14.02
N GLY A 97 -22.78 4.76 -14.49
CA GLY A 97 -23.08 4.14 -15.80
C GLY A 97 -22.90 5.07 -17.01
N GLY A 98 -22.22 6.20 -16.84
CA GLY A 98 -22.04 7.23 -17.87
C GLY A 98 -22.97 8.44 -17.72
N ILE A 99 -23.91 8.39 -16.78
CA ILE A 99 -24.79 9.51 -16.44
C ILE A 99 -24.02 10.46 -15.48
N PRO A 100 -23.84 11.75 -15.82
CA PRO A 100 -23.28 12.71 -14.88
C PRO A 100 -24.23 12.89 -13.69
N ASN A 101 -23.78 12.53 -12.48
CA ASN A 101 -24.55 12.75 -11.27
C ASN A 101 -24.57 14.26 -10.92
N PRO A 102 -25.73 14.97 -10.95
CA PRO A 102 -25.79 16.39 -10.62
C PRO A 102 -25.50 16.67 -9.13
N ASN A 103 -25.58 15.66 -8.27
CA ASN A 103 -25.31 15.78 -6.83
C ASN A 103 -23.83 15.56 -6.47
N CYS A 104 -22.96 15.28 -7.45
CA CYS A 104 -21.53 15.18 -7.18
C CYS A 104 -20.86 16.56 -7.20
N ASP A 105 -20.15 16.88 -6.13
CA ASP A 105 -19.46 18.17 -5.96
C ASP A 105 -18.26 18.36 -6.90
N ARG A 106 -17.72 17.28 -7.49
CA ARG A 106 -16.55 17.26 -8.41
C ARG A 106 -15.25 17.88 -7.85
N LYS A 107 -15.19 18.26 -6.57
CA LYS A 107 -14.00 18.88 -5.96
C LYS A 107 -12.91 17.87 -5.55
N GLY A 108 -13.20 16.57 -5.59
CA GLY A 108 -12.30 15.51 -5.11
C GLY A 108 -12.04 15.61 -3.61
N ALA A 109 -10.80 15.40 -3.20
CA ALA A 109 -10.28 15.71 -1.87
C ALA A 109 -9.89 17.19 -1.73
N LEU A 110 -10.11 17.75 -0.55
CA LEU A 110 -9.67 19.09 -0.17
C LEU A 110 -8.49 19.00 0.82
N TYR A 111 -7.70 20.07 0.95
CA TYR A 111 -6.74 20.20 2.05
C TYR A 111 -7.46 20.58 3.35
N TYR A 112 -6.98 20.07 4.48
CA TYR A 112 -7.47 20.37 5.83
C TYR A 112 -6.30 20.66 6.78
N ASN A 113 -6.57 21.40 7.86
CA ASN A 113 -5.63 21.68 8.96
C ASN A 113 -6.18 21.25 10.34
N THR A 114 -7.33 20.57 10.36
CA THR A 114 -7.99 20.07 11.60
C THR A 114 -7.32 18.81 12.14
N TYR A 115 -6.89 17.92 11.24
CA TYR A 115 -6.10 16.74 11.55
C TYR A 115 -5.00 16.58 10.52
N ALA A 116 -3.80 17.06 10.83
CA ALA A 116 -2.55 16.65 10.18
C ALA A 116 -1.97 15.42 10.89
N ARG A 117 -1.08 14.69 10.23
CA ARG A 117 -0.26 13.61 10.82
C ARG A 117 1.23 13.90 10.66
N SER A 118 1.62 14.59 9.60
CA SER A 118 2.93 15.18 9.41
C SER A 118 2.75 16.65 8.98
N GLY A 119 3.67 17.54 9.38
CA GLY A 119 3.52 18.96 9.07
C GLY A 119 2.30 19.63 9.73
N ASN A 120 1.47 20.33 8.94
CA ASN A 120 0.38 21.21 9.36
C ASN A 120 -0.94 20.94 8.61
N LEU A 121 -0.88 20.24 7.47
CA LEU A 121 -2.01 19.91 6.61
C LEU A 121 -2.22 18.40 6.49
N SER A 122 -3.35 18.03 5.91
CA SER A 122 -3.63 16.73 5.32
C SER A 122 -4.56 16.93 4.11
N VAL A 123 -4.87 15.87 3.38
CA VAL A 123 -6.03 15.89 2.45
C VAL A 123 -7.16 15.03 2.99
N GLY A 124 -8.39 15.36 2.63
CA GLY A 124 -9.53 14.61 3.10
C GLY A 124 -10.82 14.93 2.34
N ARG A 125 -11.92 14.37 2.83
CA ARG A 125 -13.28 14.74 2.44
C ARG A 125 -14.18 14.71 3.67
N HIS A 126 -15.02 15.74 3.78
CA HIS A 126 -16.18 15.78 4.65
C HIS A 126 -17.33 15.11 3.90
N ILE A 127 -17.85 14.01 4.43
CA ILE A 127 -18.91 13.19 3.82
C ILE A 127 -20.24 13.58 4.45
N VAL A 128 -21.10 14.24 3.66
CA VAL A 128 -22.46 14.62 4.08
C VAL A 128 -23.50 14.11 3.08
N ASN A 129 -24.33 13.16 3.52
CA ASN A 129 -25.26 12.42 2.66
C ASN A 129 -24.53 11.60 1.56
N TYR A 130 -25.25 11.24 0.49
CA TYR A 130 -24.77 10.34 -0.56
C TYR A 130 -23.84 11.04 -1.57
N GLU A 131 -22.52 10.92 -1.35
CA GLU A 131 -21.48 11.55 -2.17
C GLU A 131 -20.74 10.59 -3.13
N ASN A 132 -21.41 9.52 -3.53
CA ASN A 132 -21.23 8.75 -4.77
C ASN A 132 -19.81 8.79 -5.41
N PHE A 133 -18.88 8.01 -4.87
CA PHE A 133 -17.52 7.70 -5.38
C PHE A 133 -16.55 8.87 -5.62
N ASN A 134 -16.77 10.07 -5.06
CA ASN A 134 -15.87 11.21 -5.28
C ASN A 134 -14.50 11.02 -4.59
N THR A 135 -13.41 11.01 -5.37
CA THR A 135 -12.02 10.93 -4.90
C THR A 135 -11.06 11.59 -5.90
N ASN A 136 -9.74 11.45 -5.74
CA ASN A 136 -8.73 11.73 -6.77
C ASN A 136 -8.00 10.43 -7.13
N HIS A 137 -7.44 10.41 -8.34
CA HIS A 137 -6.51 9.39 -8.77
C HIS A 137 -5.20 10.02 -9.26
N PHE A 138 -4.12 9.24 -9.19
CA PHE A 138 -2.82 9.55 -9.77
C PHE A 138 -2.43 8.42 -10.71
N THR A 139 -1.95 8.77 -11.91
CA THR A 139 -1.50 7.81 -12.92
C THR A 139 -0.10 8.20 -13.39
N TYR A 140 0.83 7.24 -13.46
CA TYR A 140 2.22 7.47 -13.85
C TYR A 140 2.64 6.74 -15.14
N SER A 141 3.82 7.08 -15.67
CA SER A 141 4.40 6.44 -16.84
C SER A 141 5.93 6.32 -16.67
N PRO A 142 6.57 5.22 -17.12
CA PRO A 142 5.96 4.01 -17.70
C PRO A 142 5.22 3.17 -16.64
N PRO A 143 4.21 2.37 -17.05
CA PRO A 143 3.51 1.44 -16.17
C PRO A 143 4.41 0.25 -15.79
N THR A 144 4.16 -0.37 -14.63
CA THR A 144 5.09 -1.31 -13.98
C THR A 144 4.50 -2.70 -13.72
N GLN A 145 5.38 -3.69 -13.51
CA GLN A 145 4.98 -5.06 -13.16
C GLN A 145 4.57 -5.19 -11.68
N GLU A 146 4.99 -4.26 -10.84
CA GLU A 146 4.59 -4.19 -9.44
C GLU A 146 4.43 -2.73 -8.98
N MET A 147 3.66 -2.54 -7.92
CA MET A 147 3.41 -1.25 -7.28
C MET A 147 3.25 -1.43 -5.78
N PHE A 148 3.85 -0.55 -4.99
CA PHE A 148 3.65 -0.39 -3.56
C PHE A 148 3.05 0.99 -3.29
N ILE A 149 2.04 1.07 -2.42
CA ILE A 149 1.52 2.32 -1.87
C ILE A 149 1.47 2.27 -0.36
N SER A 150 1.64 3.43 0.27
CA SER A 150 1.59 3.61 1.72
C SER A 150 1.11 5.01 2.05
N TYR A 151 0.24 5.15 3.04
CA TYR A 151 -0.27 6.44 3.53
C TYR A 151 -0.84 6.27 4.94
N TRP A 152 -0.88 7.35 5.71
CA TRP A 152 -1.71 7.43 6.91
C TRP A 152 -3.15 7.70 6.50
N TRP A 153 -4.09 7.09 7.22
CA TRP A 153 -5.54 7.21 7.02
C TRP A 153 -6.24 7.37 8.38
N ARG A 154 -7.28 8.18 8.42
CA ARG A 154 -8.06 8.50 9.63
C ARG A 154 -9.51 8.78 9.27
N THR A 155 -10.43 8.28 10.09
CA THR A 155 -11.78 8.84 10.20
C THR A 155 -11.88 9.79 11.39
N ALA A 156 -12.68 10.84 11.26
CA ALA A 156 -13.10 11.66 12.39
C ALA A 156 -14.61 11.96 12.32
N ASN A 157 -15.17 12.44 13.42
CA ASN A 157 -16.56 12.89 13.56
C ASN A 157 -17.67 11.85 13.28
N ALA A 158 -17.33 10.64 12.85
CA ALA A 158 -18.25 9.51 12.66
C ALA A 158 -18.95 9.09 13.97
N ASP A 159 -20.27 9.21 13.97
CA ASP A 159 -21.18 8.78 15.02
C ASP A 159 -21.32 7.25 15.06
N THR A 160 -22.20 6.72 15.92
CA THR A 160 -22.49 5.28 16.02
C THR A 160 -23.55 4.79 15.02
N ASN A 161 -24.07 5.67 14.16
CA ASN A 161 -25.15 5.35 13.22
C ASN A 161 -24.76 5.56 11.74
N ASP A 162 -23.55 6.04 11.46
CA ASP A 162 -22.98 6.03 10.11
C ASP A 162 -22.62 4.59 9.72
N ASP A 163 -23.33 3.99 8.77
CA ASP A 163 -22.95 2.71 8.15
C ASP A 163 -22.84 2.95 6.63
N SER A 164 -21.61 3.05 6.10
CA SER A 164 -21.35 3.49 4.72
C SER A 164 -20.28 2.69 3.99
N ILE A 165 -20.34 2.65 2.65
CA ILE A 165 -19.41 1.85 1.85
C ILE A 165 -18.10 2.61 1.54
N VAL A 166 -17.25 2.75 2.56
CA VAL A 166 -15.93 3.38 2.45
C VAL A 166 -14.94 2.52 1.65
N LYS A 167 -14.22 3.14 0.70
CA LYS A 167 -13.12 2.55 -0.07
C LYS A 167 -11.81 3.25 0.27
N MET A 168 -10.94 2.53 0.97
CA MET A 168 -9.74 3.07 1.62
C MET A 168 -8.55 3.22 0.66
N SER A 169 -8.47 2.48 -0.44
CA SER A 169 -7.67 2.81 -1.65
C SER A 169 -7.80 1.71 -2.73
N ARG A 170 -7.34 2.01 -3.95
CA ARG A 170 -7.16 1.04 -5.04
C ARG A 170 -5.81 1.24 -5.74
N ILE A 171 -5.14 0.13 -6.07
CA ILE A 171 -4.11 0.02 -7.11
C ILE A 171 -4.81 -0.47 -8.38
N ASN A 172 -4.53 0.09 -9.57
CA ASN A 172 -5.18 -0.34 -10.82
C ASN A 172 -4.32 -0.15 -12.08
N SER A 173 -4.82 -0.64 -13.23
CA SER A 173 -4.28 -0.40 -14.56
C SER A 173 -5.16 0.56 -15.35
N SER A 174 -4.59 1.61 -15.92
CA SER A 174 -5.25 2.49 -16.87
C SER A 174 -5.47 1.80 -18.23
N PRO A 175 -6.36 2.32 -19.09
CA PRO A 175 -6.46 1.88 -20.48
C PRO A 175 -5.13 1.99 -21.27
N ALA A 176 -4.28 2.96 -20.94
CA ALA A 176 -2.96 3.10 -21.57
C ALA A 176 -1.97 2.02 -21.11
N ALA A 177 -2.12 1.51 -19.89
CA ALA A 177 -1.41 0.34 -19.38
C ALA A 177 -2.09 -1.00 -19.72
N GLY A 178 -3.05 -1.02 -20.66
CA GLY A 178 -3.76 -2.21 -21.11
C GLY A 178 -4.92 -2.67 -20.20
N GLY A 179 -5.32 -1.86 -19.22
CA GLY A 179 -6.45 -2.11 -18.35
C GLY A 179 -7.80 -2.07 -19.10
N SER A 180 -8.68 -3.02 -18.84
CA SER A 180 -10.05 -3.03 -19.40
C SER A 180 -11.00 -2.23 -18.51
N GLN A 181 -11.86 -1.40 -19.10
CA GLN A 181 -12.79 -0.56 -18.35
C GLN A 181 -13.92 -1.39 -17.70
N GLY A 182 -14.13 -1.19 -16.40
CA GLY A 182 -15.30 -1.73 -15.68
C GLY A 182 -16.53 -0.85 -15.92
N SER A 183 -17.26 -1.11 -17.02
CA SER A 183 -18.26 -0.21 -17.64
C SER A 183 -17.65 1.05 -18.26
N THR A 184 -18.30 1.60 -19.29
CA THR A 184 -17.79 2.65 -20.20
C THR A 184 -17.74 4.06 -19.59
N ALA A 185 -17.63 4.16 -18.26
CA ALA A 185 -17.87 5.37 -17.51
C ALA A 185 -16.89 5.60 -16.35
N ILE A 186 -16.41 4.52 -15.72
CA ILE A 186 -15.60 4.60 -14.50
C ILE A 186 -14.28 3.83 -14.70
N PRO A 187 -13.30 4.42 -15.41
CA PRO A 187 -12.17 3.69 -15.98
C PRO A 187 -11.20 3.04 -14.97
N PHE A 188 -11.32 3.33 -13.66
CA PHE A 188 -10.38 2.86 -12.64
C PHE A 188 -11.04 2.20 -11.40
N TYR A 189 -12.35 1.92 -11.40
CA TYR A 189 -13.02 1.30 -10.24
C TYR A 189 -12.72 -0.21 -10.14
N ASN A 190 -13.29 -0.99 -11.06
CA ASN A 190 -13.23 -2.46 -11.06
C ASN A 190 -12.44 -3.02 -12.26
N GLY A 191 -11.65 -2.19 -12.94
CA GLY A 191 -10.88 -2.57 -14.13
C GLY A 191 -9.86 -3.70 -13.92
N SER A 192 -9.33 -4.21 -15.02
CA SER A 192 -8.23 -5.19 -15.01
C SER A 192 -7.06 -4.67 -14.19
N GLY A 193 -6.48 -5.50 -13.32
CA GLY A 193 -5.38 -5.06 -12.47
C GLY A 193 -5.78 -4.37 -11.17
N ASN A 194 -7.07 -4.11 -10.91
CA ASN A 194 -7.55 -3.59 -9.63
C ASN A 194 -7.05 -4.44 -8.43
N THR A 195 -6.66 -3.79 -7.34
CA THR A 195 -6.54 -4.37 -6.00
C THR A 195 -7.01 -3.31 -5.02
N SER A 196 -8.02 -3.64 -4.21
CA SER A 196 -8.83 -2.68 -3.45
C SER A 196 -8.95 -3.07 -1.98
N LEU A 197 -8.77 -2.09 -1.10
CA LEU A 197 -9.15 -2.15 0.31
C LEU A 197 -10.42 -1.32 0.53
N GLY A 198 -11.44 -1.90 1.17
CA GLY A 198 -12.68 -1.20 1.49
C GLY A 198 -13.86 -2.16 1.54
N GLY A 199 -15.03 -1.68 1.96
CA GLY A 199 -16.17 -2.56 2.21
C GLY A 199 -17.40 -1.78 2.62
N THR A 200 -18.43 -2.47 3.08
CA THR A 200 -19.45 -1.85 3.93
C THR A 200 -18.80 -1.64 5.30
N PHE A 201 -18.48 -0.37 5.60
CA PHE A 201 -17.78 0.01 6.80
C PHE A 201 -18.81 0.46 7.84
N ASN A 202 -19.20 -0.46 8.71
CA ASN A 202 -20.21 -0.17 9.72
C ASN A 202 -19.56 0.44 10.96
N PHE A 203 -19.65 1.76 11.10
CA PHE A 203 -19.18 2.45 12.29
C PHE A 203 -20.06 2.14 13.52
N SER A 204 -21.23 1.50 13.33
CA SER A 204 -22.13 1.03 14.38
C SER A 204 -21.73 -0.31 15.01
N ASN A 205 -21.41 -1.32 14.18
CA ASN A 205 -21.32 -2.73 14.58
C ASN A 205 -19.94 -3.39 14.36
N GLY A 206 -18.93 -2.60 13.96
CA GLY A 206 -17.52 -3.04 13.98
C GLY A 206 -17.10 -3.92 12.80
N SER A 207 -17.88 -3.92 11.72
CA SER A 207 -17.52 -4.62 10.47
C SER A 207 -16.41 -3.84 9.74
N GLY A 208 -15.26 -4.49 9.51
CA GLY A 208 -14.12 -3.90 8.83
C GLY A 208 -14.12 -4.09 7.30
N PRO A 209 -13.11 -3.56 6.60
CA PRO A 209 -13.04 -3.59 5.14
C PRO A 209 -12.72 -4.98 4.58
N TYR A 210 -13.20 -5.29 3.36
CA TYR A 210 -12.73 -6.46 2.61
C TYR A 210 -11.47 -6.14 1.81
N CYS A 211 -10.77 -7.20 1.39
CA CYS A 211 -9.62 -7.13 0.49
C CYS A 211 -9.91 -7.94 -0.77
N ALA A 212 -9.74 -7.35 -1.95
CA ALA A 212 -10.03 -8.02 -3.22
C ALA A 212 -9.12 -7.55 -4.37
N PHE A 213 -9.03 -8.34 -5.44
CA PHE A 213 -8.25 -8.05 -6.64
C PHE A 213 -8.90 -8.55 -7.92
N ASN A 214 -8.75 -7.80 -9.01
CA ASN A 214 -9.08 -8.25 -10.37
C ASN A 214 -7.80 -8.78 -11.04
N ASN A 215 -7.92 -9.91 -11.73
CA ASN A 215 -6.88 -10.53 -12.56
C ASN A 215 -7.02 -10.25 -14.07
N GLY A 216 -8.02 -9.46 -14.46
CA GLY A 216 -8.40 -9.17 -15.85
C GLY A 216 -9.78 -9.71 -16.20
N VAL A 217 -10.20 -10.82 -15.57
CA VAL A 217 -11.48 -11.48 -15.84
C VAL A 217 -12.48 -11.18 -14.71
N ASN A 218 -12.14 -11.56 -13.47
CA ASN A 218 -13.05 -11.48 -12.32
C ASN A 218 -12.37 -10.82 -11.12
N MET A 219 -13.17 -10.15 -10.30
CA MET A 219 -12.80 -9.82 -8.92
C MET A 219 -12.75 -11.09 -8.08
N SER A 220 -11.65 -11.29 -7.37
CA SER A 220 -11.42 -12.37 -6.41
C SER A 220 -11.14 -11.77 -5.03
N GLU A 221 -11.70 -12.36 -3.98
CA GLU A 221 -11.42 -11.96 -2.60
C GLU A 221 -10.05 -12.49 -2.15
N LEU A 222 -9.36 -11.72 -1.30
CA LEU A 222 -8.12 -12.12 -0.64
C LEU A 222 -8.48 -12.86 0.64
N PHE A 223 -8.90 -14.12 0.47
CA PHE A 223 -9.27 -14.99 1.58
C PHE A 223 -8.11 -15.19 2.58
N TYR A 224 -8.50 -15.31 3.83
CA TYR A 224 -7.64 -15.35 5.02
C TYR A 224 -7.28 -16.80 5.32
N SER A 225 -6.23 -17.03 6.10
CA SER A 225 -5.90 -18.36 6.64
C SER A 225 -7.05 -19.03 7.41
N ASN A 226 -8.03 -18.22 7.86
CA ASN A 226 -9.18 -18.65 8.67
C ASN A 226 -10.54 -18.59 7.91
N GLY A 227 -10.55 -18.30 6.60
CA GLY A 227 -11.77 -18.35 5.78
C GLY A 227 -12.84 -17.26 6.01
N VAL A 228 -12.48 -16.15 6.68
CA VAL A 228 -13.31 -14.94 6.80
C VAL A 228 -13.26 -14.14 5.46
N ALA A 229 -13.98 -13.02 5.34
CA ALA A 229 -13.92 -12.11 4.17
C ALA A 229 -13.45 -10.67 4.48
N TYR A 230 -13.39 -10.29 5.76
CA TYR A 230 -13.15 -8.91 6.22
C TYR A 230 -12.00 -8.85 7.22
N LEU A 231 -11.21 -7.77 7.15
CA LEU A 231 -10.22 -7.39 8.16
C LEU A 231 -10.93 -6.88 9.43
N ALA A 232 -10.24 -6.85 10.56
CA ALA A 232 -10.70 -6.11 11.74
C ALA A 232 -10.94 -4.63 11.41
N ALA A 233 -12.02 -4.03 11.95
CA ALA A 233 -12.31 -2.62 11.72
C ALA A 233 -11.23 -1.71 12.33
N PRO A 234 -10.62 -0.79 11.57
CA PRO A 234 -9.66 0.16 12.10
C PRO A 234 -10.32 1.17 13.07
N PRO A 235 -9.61 1.59 14.12
CA PRO A 235 -10.17 2.45 15.17
C PRO A 235 -10.58 3.84 14.65
N LYS A 236 -11.80 4.27 14.99
CA LYS A 236 -12.27 5.66 14.77
C LYS A 236 -11.33 6.66 15.42
N ASN A 237 -11.33 7.91 14.92
CA ASN A 237 -10.63 9.05 15.52
C ASN A 237 -9.13 8.82 15.74
N THR A 238 -8.53 7.88 15.00
CA THR A 238 -7.14 7.43 15.12
C THR A 238 -6.48 7.44 13.75
N TRP A 239 -5.20 7.79 13.69
CA TRP A 239 -4.39 7.62 12.48
C TRP A 239 -3.86 6.18 12.43
N ILE A 240 -4.23 5.45 11.39
CA ILE A 240 -3.62 4.14 11.04
C ILE A 240 -2.80 4.28 9.77
N ARG A 241 -1.73 3.50 9.61
CA ARG A 241 -1.00 3.45 8.34
C ARG A 241 -1.52 2.29 7.50
N VAL A 242 -1.97 2.59 6.29
CA VAL A 242 -2.31 1.57 5.29
C VAL A 242 -1.09 1.35 4.39
N GLU A 243 -0.77 0.10 4.13
CA GLU A 243 0.18 -0.32 3.08
C GLU A 243 -0.54 -1.29 2.12
N MET A 244 -0.34 -1.13 0.81
CA MET A 244 -0.81 -2.09 -0.19
C MET A 244 0.29 -2.37 -1.21
N TYR A 245 0.44 -3.63 -1.63
CA TYR A 245 1.38 -4.05 -2.66
C TYR A 245 0.71 -5.00 -3.63
N LYS A 246 1.01 -4.87 -4.92
CA LYS A 246 0.67 -5.83 -5.95
C LYS A 246 1.85 -6.08 -6.87
N LYS A 247 2.18 -7.35 -7.08
CA LYS A 247 3.06 -7.86 -8.13
C LYS A 247 2.21 -8.66 -9.13
N LEU A 248 2.33 -8.31 -10.41
CA LEU A 248 1.62 -8.99 -11.48
C LEU A 248 2.28 -10.33 -11.81
N SER A 249 1.47 -11.39 -11.81
CA SER A 249 1.88 -12.74 -12.18
C SER A 249 2.26 -12.81 -13.67
N THR A 250 3.00 -13.85 -14.03
CA THR A 250 2.97 -14.34 -15.41
C THR A 250 1.52 -14.65 -15.78
N ALA A 251 1.09 -14.29 -16.99
CA ALA A 251 -0.29 -14.44 -17.42
C ALA A 251 -0.75 -15.91 -17.30
N GLY A 252 -1.77 -16.17 -16.48
CA GLY A 252 -2.28 -17.53 -16.24
C GLY A 252 -1.51 -18.37 -15.21
N VAL A 253 -0.57 -17.79 -14.46
CA VAL A 253 0.27 -18.52 -13.48
C VAL A 253 0.04 -17.99 -12.05
N ASN A 254 0.07 -18.89 -11.06
CA ASN A 254 -0.02 -18.58 -9.62
C ASN A 254 1.33 -18.09 -9.05
N ASN A 255 1.92 -17.03 -9.62
CA ASN A 255 3.23 -16.49 -9.20
C ASN A 255 3.27 -14.96 -9.00
N GLY A 256 2.10 -14.31 -8.93
CA GLY A 256 1.95 -12.93 -8.46
C GLY A 256 1.84 -12.88 -6.94
N SER A 257 2.01 -11.68 -6.37
CA SER A 257 1.95 -11.46 -4.92
C SER A 257 1.10 -10.25 -4.61
N ILE A 258 0.30 -10.31 -3.54
CA ILE A 258 -0.44 -9.19 -2.97
C ILE A 258 -0.26 -9.18 -1.47
N PHE A 259 -0.12 -8.00 -0.87
CA PHE A 259 -0.51 -7.79 0.52
C PHE A 259 -1.28 -6.47 0.69
N ILE A 260 -2.09 -6.43 1.73
CA ILE A 260 -2.77 -5.25 2.25
C ILE A 260 -2.61 -5.30 3.78
N ASN A 261 -2.11 -4.21 4.38
CA ASN A 261 -1.81 -4.12 5.80
C ASN A 261 -2.38 -2.82 6.37
N MET A 262 -3.21 -2.91 7.40
CA MET A 262 -3.58 -1.79 8.27
C MET A 262 -2.72 -1.91 9.53
N LEU A 263 -1.64 -1.14 9.59
CA LEU A 263 -0.54 -1.39 10.52
C LEU A 263 -1.00 -1.29 11.98
N GLY A 264 -0.78 -2.37 12.74
CA GLY A 264 -1.24 -2.49 14.13
C GLY A 264 -2.73 -2.83 14.30
N VAL A 265 -3.46 -3.05 13.20
CA VAL A 265 -4.86 -3.50 13.19
C VAL A 265 -4.95 -4.93 12.64
N ASP A 266 -4.70 -5.12 11.34
CA ASP A 266 -4.88 -6.41 10.65
C ASP A 266 -4.23 -6.41 9.25
N SER A 267 -4.00 -7.59 8.64
CA SER A 267 -3.42 -7.70 7.29
C SER A 267 -3.88 -8.96 6.52
N ALA A 268 -4.02 -8.83 5.20
CA ALA A 268 -4.29 -9.93 4.28
C ALA A 268 -3.16 -10.04 3.23
N SER A 269 -2.75 -11.25 2.87
CA SER A 269 -1.74 -11.45 1.82
C SER A 269 -1.90 -12.78 1.07
N ASN A 270 -1.41 -12.82 -0.16
CA ASN A 270 -1.30 -14.04 -0.97
C ASN A 270 -0.06 -13.92 -1.88
N THR A 271 0.94 -14.76 -1.65
CA THR A 271 2.23 -14.75 -2.37
C THR A 271 2.27 -15.65 -3.61
N SER A 272 1.17 -16.34 -3.92
CA SER A 272 1.02 -17.28 -5.05
C SER A 272 -0.27 -17.01 -5.83
N ALA A 273 -0.62 -15.73 -6.02
CA ALA A 273 -1.85 -15.30 -6.66
C ALA A 273 -1.70 -15.20 -8.19
N MET A 274 -2.70 -15.67 -8.95
CA MET A 274 -2.83 -15.32 -10.37
C MET A 274 -3.41 -13.91 -10.50
N THR A 275 -2.56 -12.90 -10.30
CA THR A 275 -2.93 -11.48 -10.36
C THR A 275 -3.08 -10.94 -11.79
N ARG A 276 -2.77 -11.77 -12.80
CA ARG A 276 -3.00 -11.55 -14.23
C ARG A 276 -3.38 -12.87 -14.92
N ALA A 277 -4.58 -12.94 -15.47
CA ALA A 277 -5.14 -14.12 -16.14
C ALA A 277 -4.46 -14.41 -17.49
N SER A 278 -4.67 -15.62 -18.03
CA SER A 278 -4.16 -15.99 -19.35
C SER A 278 -4.75 -15.08 -20.44
N GLY A 279 -3.93 -14.66 -21.41
CA GLY A 279 -4.31 -13.73 -22.48
C GLY A 279 -4.24 -12.24 -22.11
N TYR A 280 -4.06 -11.88 -20.83
CA TYR A 280 -3.97 -10.48 -20.40
C TYR A 280 -2.52 -10.00 -20.27
N SER A 281 -2.27 -8.76 -20.70
CA SER A 281 -0.93 -8.13 -20.75
C SER A 281 -0.79 -6.85 -19.93
N PHE A 282 -1.82 -6.44 -19.20
CA PHE A 282 -1.87 -5.15 -18.49
C PHE A 282 -0.73 -4.97 -17.46
N LEU A 283 -0.41 -3.71 -17.16
CA LEU A 283 0.60 -3.25 -16.20
C LEU A 283 -0.01 -2.25 -15.21
N LEU A 284 0.65 -1.98 -14.08
CA LEU A 284 0.12 -1.12 -13.01
C LEU A 284 0.63 0.32 -13.14
N ASP A 285 -0.26 1.29 -13.02
CA ASP A 285 0.06 2.72 -13.14
C ASP A 285 -0.87 3.66 -12.37
N THR A 286 -2.08 3.24 -12.01
CA THR A 286 -3.06 4.11 -11.35
C THR A 286 -3.24 3.79 -9.87
N VAL A 287 -3.35 4.84 -9.04
CA VAL A 287 -3.72 4.79 -7.62
C VAL A 287 -4.93 5.67 -7.37
N LEU A 288 -5.93 5.19 -6.63
CA LEU A 288 -7.06 6.00 -6.14
C LEU A 288 -6.89 6.32 -4.65
N LEU A 289 -7.18 7.56 -4.27
CA LEU A 289 -7.14 8.00 -2.87
C LEU A 289 -8.27 7.39 -2.04
N GLY A 290 -7.98 7.17 -0.76
CA GLY A 290 -8.85 6.55 0.23
C GLY A 290 -10.00 7.39 0.76
N THR A 291 -10.42 8.42 0.03
CA THR A 291 -11.54 9.31 0.34
C THR A 291 -12.82 8.94 -0.42
N GLU A 292 -12.80 7.83 -1.17
CA GLU A 292 -13.93 7.29 -1.94
C GLU A 292 -15.00 6.71 -0.98
N ASP A 293 -16.15 7.38 -0.86
CA ASP A 293 -17.37 6.78 -0.28
C ASP A 293 -18.28 6.28 -1.41
N GLY A 294 -18.84 5.08 -1.27
CA GLY A 294 -19.61 4.44 -2.34
C GLY A 294 -21.14 4.44 -2.18
N ARG A 295 -21.66 4.34 -0.95
CA ARG A 295 -23.10 4.26 -0.66
C ARG A 295 -23.37 4.56 0.82
N GLY A 296 -24.14 5.62 1.07
CA GLY A 296 -24.77 5.87 2.36
C GLY A 296 -26.29 5.57 2.35
N ALA A 297 -26.77 4.81 3.33
CA ALA A 297 -28.13 4.69 3.88
C ALA A 297 -29.40 4.64 2.97
N GLN A 298 -29.31 4.52 1.64
CA GLN A 298 -30.49 4.31 0.77
C GLN A 298 -30.78 2.84 0.46
N ASP A 299 -29.76 1.97 0.47
CA ASP A 299 -29.89 0.55 0.12
C ASP A 299 -30.04 -0.39 1.34
N ASP A 300 -29.81 0.09 2.56
CA ASP A 300 -30.04 -0.63 3.81
C ASP A 300 -31.43 -0.35 4.42
N GLY A 301 -32.12 0.68 3.93
CA GLY A 301 -33.40 1.16 4.43
C GLY A 301 -33.34 1.93 5.75
N THR A 302 -32.15 2.30 6.26
CA THR A 302 -32.05 3.01 7.56
C THR A 302 -32.37 4.50 7.46
N GLY A 303 -32.11 5.12 6.30
CA GLY A 303 -32.31 6.56 6.11
C GLY A 303 -31.38 7.44 6.96
N GLY A 304 -30.29 6.87 7.50
CA GLY A 304 -29.29 7.59 8.28
C GLY A 304 -28.64 8.74 7.50
N LEU A 305 -28.50 9.90 8.17
CA LEU A 305 -27.69 11.00 7.67
C LEU A 305 -26.22 10.68 7.92
N HIS A 306 -25.44 10.54 6.85
CA HIS A 306 -23.99 10.40 6.94
C HIS A 306 -23.37 11.74 7.27
N ASN A 307 -22.52 11.80 8.29
CA ASN A 307 -21.81 13.00 8.70
C ASN A 307 -20.46 12.67 9.34
N TYR A 308 -19.47 12.34 8.51
CA TYR A 308 -18.12 11.99 8.98
C TYR A 308 -17.03 12.51 8.05
N ASP A 309 -15.81 12.59 8.55
CA ASP A 309 -14.64 12.98 7.76
C ASP A 309 -13.70 11.80 7.52
N ILE A 310 -13.09 11.77 6.34
CA ILE A 310 -11.92 10.91 6.03
C ILE A 310 -10.72 11.80 5.73
N PHE A 311 -9.56 11.50 6.33
CA PHE A 311 -8.27 12.17 6.08
C PHE A 311 -7.18 11.18 5.69
N LEU A 312 -6.27 11.61 4.80
CA LEU A 312 -5.06 10.92 4.38
C LEU A 312 -3.83 11.83 4.52
N ASP A 313 -2.69 11.23 4.82
CA ASP A 313 -1.39 11.93 4.93
C ASP A 313 -0.20 11.02 4.53
N ASP A 314 0.98 11.60 4.30
CA ASP A 314 2.24 10.95 3.90
C ASP A 314 2.09 9.91 2.77
N MET A 315 1.45 10.28 1.66
CA MET A 315 1.23 9.39 0.53
C MET A 315 2.55 9.06 -0.18
N TYR A 316 2.94 7.79 -0.17
CA TYR A 316 4.14 7.23 -0.78
C TYR A 316 3.74 6.18 -1.82
N ILE A 317 4.19 6.34 -3.07
CA ILE A 317 3.90 5.45 -4.21
C ILE A 317 5.22 5.05 -4.86
N ASP A 318 5.49 3.75 -4.99
CA ASP A 318 6.71 3.22 -5.64
C ASP A 318 6.40 2.03 -6.57
N SER A 319 7.31 1.79 -7.52
CA SER A 319 7.31 0.69 -8.48
C SER A 319 7.93 -0.60 -7.94
N THR A 320 8.28 -0.64 -6.65
CA THR A 320 8.93 -1.74 -5.92
C THR A 320 8.55 -1.67 -4.45
N GLN A 321 8.83 -2.72 -3.65
CA GLN A 321 8.74 -2.61 -2.18
C GLN A 321 9.88 -1.81 -1.53
N ALA A 322 10.93 -1.47 -2.29
CA ALA A 322 12.21 -1.03 -1.75
C ALA A 322 12.15 0.40 -1.17
N ARG A 323 12.24 0.51 0.16
CA ARG A 323 12.06 1.76 0.91
C ARG A 323 12.85 1.78 2.22
N VAL A 324 13.14 2.98 2.71
CA VAL A 324 13.65 3.18 4.08
C VAL A 324 12.46 3.61 4.95
N GLU A 325 12.40 3.12 6.19
CA GLU A 325 11.40 3.53 7.17
C GLU A 325 12.03 3.94 8.51
N ILE A 326 11.41 4.92 9.16
CA ILE A 326 11.66 5.30 10.56
C ILE A 326 10.48 4.79 11.37
N CYS A 327 10.73 3.87 12.31
CA CYS A 327 9.70 3.15 13.07
C CYS A 327 9.82 3.33 14.59
N ASN A 328 8.70 3.15 15.30
CA ASN A 328 8.59 3.28 16.74
C ASN A 328 9.17 2.10 17.56
N THR A 329 9.38 0.92 16.97
CA THR A 329 9.85 -0.30 17.67
C THR A 329 11.21 -0.82 17.20
N SER A 330 11.92 -1.50 18.11
CA SER A 330 13.22 -2.13 17.87
C SER A 330 13.16 -3.40 17.02
N THR A 331 11.98 -3.99 16.81
CA THR A 331 11.75 -5.11 15.91
C THR A 331 10.65 -4.79 14.89
N TRP A 332 10.83 -5.28 13.65
CA TRP A 332 9.92 -5.03 12.52
C TRP A 332 8.52 -5.63 12.73
N SER A 333 8.42 -6.77 13.43
CA SER A 333 7.17 -7.46 13.72
C SER A 333 6.31 -6.79 14.79
N ALA A 334 6.89 -5.92 15.63
CA ALA A 334 6.16 -5.19 16.68
C ALA A 334 5.72 -3.78 16.25
N ARG A 335 6.04 -3.35 15.02
CA ARG A 335 5.90 -1.96 14.59
C ARG A 335 4.42 -1.54 14.46
N THR A 336 4.05 -0.41 15.07
CA THR A 336 2.68 0.14 15.02
C THR A 336 2.64 1.57 14.49
N ALA A 337 3.78 2.27 14.47
CA ALA A 337 3.91 3.55 13.78
C ALA A 337 5.27 3.63 13.08
N CYS A 338 5.22 3.82 11.76
CA CYS A 338 6.38 3.96 10.90
C CYS A 338 6.11 4.97 9.81
N ASP A 339 7.10 5.78 9.46
CA ASP A 339 7.03 6.79 8.41
C ASP A 339 8.00 6.42 7.29
N ALA A 340 7.50 6.40 6.05
CA ALA A 340 8.29 6.07 4.86
C ALA A 340 9.18 7.25 4.46
N GLN A 341 10.45 6.99 4.18
CA GLN A 341 11.44 8.01 3.89
C GLN A 341 11.68 8.14 2.37
N PRO A 342 11.55 9.32 1.76
CA PRO A 342 11.88 9.53 0.35
C PRO A 342 13.39 9.43 0.12
N ALA A 343 13.83 8.32 -0.47
CA ALA A 343 15.22 8.10 -0.86
C ALA A 343 15.62 9.00 -2.04
N THR A 344 16.84 9.57 -1.98
CA THR A 344 17.42 10.43 -3.01
C THR A 344 18.54 9.73 -3.79
N ALA A 345 19.22 8.74 -3.18
CA ALA A 345 20.16 7.83 -3.82
C ALA A 345 20.01 6.42 -3.25
N TRP A 346 20.21 5.36 -4.07
CA TRP A 346 20.07 3.96 -3.64
C TRP A 346 21.08 3.06 -4.33
N SER A 347 21.75 2.21 -3.57
CA SER A 347 22.71 1.19 -4.04
C SER A 347 22.76 0.01 -3.07
N ALA A 348 23.37 -1.11 -3.47
CA ALA A 348 23.39 -2.37 -2.72
C ALA A 348 24.03 -2.32 -1.31
N GLY A 349 24.77 -1.25 -1.00
CA GLY A 349 25.37 -1.03 0.33
C GLY A 349 25.35 0.42 0.82
N SER A 350 24.63 1.33 0.14
CA SER A 350 24.45 2.71 0.58
C SER A 350 23.13 3.31 0.06
N ILE A 351 22.38 3.98 0.94
CA ILE A 351 21.13 4.70 0.61
C ILE A 351 21.20 6.08 1.25
N THR A 352 20.85 7.12 0.49
CA THR A 352 20.62 8.48 1.02
C THR A 352 19.13 8.79 0.93
N PHE A 353 18.57 9.43 1.96
CA PHE A 353 17.16 9.81 2.03
C PHE A 353 16.97 11.14 2.77
N THR A 354 15.87 11.82 2.49
CA THR A 354 15.42 12.96 3.30
C THR A 354 14.57 12.43 4.46
N VAL A 355 14.84 12.89 5.68
CA VAL A 355 14.11 12.47 6.87
C VAL A 355 12.68 13.04 6.86
N ASN A 356 11.69 12.16 6.90
CA ASN A 356 10.35 12.46 7.39
C ASN A 356 10.22 11.94 8.82
N SER A 357 10.16 12.83 9.81
CA SER A 357 10.08 12.45 11.23
C SER A 357 8.71 11.96 11.69
N GLY A 358 7.68 12.10 10.85
CA GLY A 358 6.29 12.00 11.28
C GLY A 358 5.88 13.20 12.17
N PRO A 359 5.06 13.00 13.21
CA PRO A 359 4.50 14.09 14.01
C PRO A 359 5.54 14.61 15.01
N ALA A 360 5.60 15.93 15.20
CA ALA A 360 6.55 16.59 16.10
C ALA A 360 6.46 16.16 17.59
N SER A 361 5.37 15.50 18.00
CA SER A 361 5.15 14.98 19.35
C SER A 361 5.66 13.55 19.59
N ALA A 362 6.12 12.84 18.55
CA ALA A 362 6.51 11.45 18.66
C ALA A 362 7.93 11.29 19.25
N SER A 363 8.13 10.31 20.15
CA SER A 363 9.36 10.05 20.94
C SER A 363 10.69 10.31 20.19
N PRO A 364 11.75 10.83 20.84
CA PRO A 364 13.04 11.04 20.17
C PRO A 364 13.72 9.74 19.74
N ASN A 365 13.45 8.61 20.42
CA ASN A 365 14.06 7.32 20.09
C ASN A 365 13.28 6.62 18.97
N ARG A 366 13.99 6.25 17.89
CA ARG A 366 13.46 5.56 16.71
C ARG A 366 14.39 4.46 16.24
N TYR A 367 13.90 3.70 15.27
CA TYR A 367 14.65 2.63 14.65
C TYR A 367 14.51 2.70 13.13
N LEU A 368 15.65 2.70 12.42
CA LEU A 368 15.72 2.66 10.96
C LEU A 368 15.57 1.23 10.44
N TYR A 369 14.81 1.12 9.35
CA TYR A 369 14.63 -0.09 8.58
C TYR A 369 14.87 0.15 7.10
N VAL A 370 15.43 -0.84 6.42
CA VAL A 370 15.51 -0.93 4.95
C VAL A 370 14.71 -2.15 4.54
N VAL A 371 13.70 -1.95 3.71
CA VAL A 371 13.03 -3.01 2.95
C VAL A 371 13.64 -3.03 1.55
N ASP A 372 13.99 -4.20 1.04
CA ASP A 372 14.48 -4.38 -0.34
C ASP A 372 13.33 -4.53 -1.35
N SER A 373 13.64 -4.77 -2.62
CA SER A 373 12.63 -4.95 -3.67
C SER A 373 11.88 -6.30 -3.60
N THR A 374 12.39 -7.28 -2.86
CA THR A 374 11.70 -8.55 -2.60
C THR A 374 10.71 -8.46 -1.44
N GLY A 375 10.88 -7.47 -0.56
CA GLY A 375 10.16 -7.33 0.71
C GLY A 375 10.95 -7.83 1.92
N ALA A 376 12.21 -8.23 1.74
CA ALA A 376 13.10 -8.60 2.85
C ALA A 376 13.56 -7.35 3.60
N VAL A 377 13.73 -7.46 4.92
CA VAL A 377 13.93 -6.32 5.83
C VAL A 377 14.79 -6.72 7.03
N ASN A 378 15.57 -5.78 7.57
CA ASN A 378 16.29 -6.00 8.82
C ASN A 378 15.31 -6.26 9.97
N ALA A 379 15.23 -7.50 10.47
CA ALA A 379 14.26 -7.88 11.50
C ALA A 379 14.40 -7.06 12.81
N ASN A 380 15.63 -6.64 13.14
CA ASN A 380 15.95 -5.70 14.21
C ASN A 380 16.30 -4.33 13.61
N GLY A 381 15.65 -3.28 14.10
CA GLY A 381 15.84 -1.91 13.62
C GLY A 381 17.14 -1.28 14.14
N ARG A 382 17.79 -0.45 13.30
CA ARG A 382 19.00 0.29 13.70
C ARG A 382 18.60 1.48 14.58
N PRO A 383 19.01 1.57 15.86
CA PRO A 383 18.61 2.68 16.72
C PRO A 383 19.12 4.03 16.17
N ILE A 384 18.27 5.04 16.25
CA ILE A 384 18.56 6.45 15.98
C ILE A 384 17.84 7.34 17.00
N THR A 385 18.40 8.52 17.24
CA THR A 385 17.72 9.63 17.92
C THR A 385 17.31 10.63 16.86
N ILE A 386 16.08 11.15 16.92
CA ILE A 386 15.69 12.33 16.14
C ILE A 386 16.02 13.58 16.96
N ASP A 387 16.83 14.47 16.38
CA ASP A 387 17.16 15.76 16.98
C ASP A 387 15.93 16.68 16.93
N GLY A 388 15.32 16.92 18.10
CA GLY A 388 14.02 17.59 18.25
C GLY A 388 13.99 19.09 17.94
N THR A 389 14.92 19.62 17.17
CA THR A 389 15.02 21.05 16.79
C THR A 389 14.11 21.40 15.61
N SER A 390 12.88 20.90 15.61
CA SER A 390 11.87 21.12 14.57
C SER A 390 11.22 22.52 14.66
N THR A 391 12.01 23.58 14.50
CA THR A 391 11.49 24.90 14.14
C THR A 391 11.76 25.14 12.66
N ILE A 392 10.69 25.14 11.85
CA ILE A 392 10.78 25.44 10.41
C ILE A 392 11.14 26.92 10.24
N LYS A 393 12.43 27.23 10.18
CA LYS A 393 12.89 28.53 9.70
C LYS A 393 12.72 28.54 8.18
N VAL A 394 11.53 28.96 7.73
CA VAL A 394 11.28 29.35 6.34
C VAL A 394 12.42 30.28 5.90
N PRO A 395 13.13 30.00 4.79
CA PRO A 395 14.13 30.92 4.28
C PRO A 395 13.46 32.24 3.93
N SER A 396 13.77 33.29 4.68
CA SER A 396 13.42 34.66 4.30
C SER A 396 14.00 34.94 2.92
N ALA A 397 13.17 35.40 1.99
CA ALA A 397 13.61 35.77 0.65
C ALA A 397 14.83 36.73 0.71
N PRO A 398 15.78 36.70 -0.24
CA PRO A 398 16.99 37.52 -0.20
C PRO A 398 16.73 39.04 -0.28
N GLY A 399 16.39 39.64 0.85
CA GLY A 399 16.48 41.08 1.05
C GLY A 399 17.94 41.51 0.92
N ASN A 400 18.16 42.68 0.29
CA ASN A 400 19.44 43.35 0.13
C ASN A 400 20.35 42.86 -1.01
N LEU A 401 19.82 42.35 -2.13
CA LEU A 401 20.52 42.47 -3.41
C LEU A 401 20.38 43.91 -3.94
N SER A 402 21.13 44.84 -3.35
CA SER A 402 21.27 46.20 -3.88
C SER A 402 22.32 46.20 -5.00
N VAL A 403 21.92 46.55 -6.23
CA VAL A 403 22.84 46.70 -7.36
C VAL A 403 23.28 48.15 -7.47
N HIS A 404 24.46 48.46 -6.92
CA HIS A 404 25.21 49.71 -7.08
C HIS A 404 26.71 49.40 -7.15
#